data_AF-A0A4Y7U5A3-F1
#
_entry.id   AF-A0A4Y7U5A3-F1
#
_cell.length_a   1.000
_cell.length_b   1.000
_cell.length_c   1.000
_cell.angle_alpha   90.00
_cell.angle_beta   90.00
_cell.angle_gamma   90.00
#
_symmetry.space_group_name_H-M   'P 1'
#
loop_
_entity.id
_entity.type
_entity.pdbx_description
1 polymer ?
#
loop_
_entity_poly.entity_id
_entity_poly.type
_entity_poly.pdbx_seq_one_letter_code
_entity_poly.pdbx_strand_id
1 'polypeptide(L)'
;MSELLLPPEHRYAKIIKEKLNEDGSELSVLNLGPTHPATHGIFQNILLMDGERILEAEPTIGYIHRAFEKIAENRPFYQITPLTDRMNYCSSPINNMGWWMTLEK
;
A
#
# COMPACT_ATOMS: atom_id res chain seq x y z
N MET A 1 16.50 7.92 -4.86
CA MET A 1 15.88 6.59 -5.09
C MET A 1 16.53 5.46 -4.29
N SER A 2 17.63 5.69 -3.53
CA SER A 2 18.34 4.63 -2.80
C SER A 2 17.85 4.36 -1.36
N GLU A 3 17.15 5.30 -0.72
CA GLU A 3 16.80 5.18 0.70
C GLU A 3 15.66 4.20 0.98
N LEU A 4 14.75 3.98 0.03
CA LEU A 4 13.64 3.01 0.12
C LEU A 4 14.08 1.54 0.02
N LEU A 5 15.28 1.29 -0.51
CA LEU A 5 15.86 -0.07 -0.57
C LEU A 5 16.58 -0.45 0.72
N LEU A 6 16.82 0.51 1.61
CA LEU A 6 17.47 0.25 2.89
C LEU A 6 16.48 -0.46 3.83
N PRO A 7 16.97 -1.37 4.69
CA PRO A 7 16.16 -1.96 5.73
C PRO A 7 15.51 -0.87 6.58
N PRO A 8 14.29 -1.08 7.09
CA PRO A 8 13.56 -0.04 7.81
C PRO A 8 14.32 0.52 9.00
N GLU A 9 15.08 -0.33 9.69
CA GLU A 9 15.96 0.05 10.80
C GLU A 9 16.98 1.14 10.41
N HIS A 10 17.55 1.06 9.19
CA HIS A 10 18.51 2.05 8.70
C HIS A 10 17.85 3.38 8.34
N ARG A 11 16.57 3.34 7.96
CA ARG A 11 15.81 4.52 7.56
C ARG A 11 15.37 5.32 8.78
N TYR A 12 14.94 4.62 9.83
CA TYR A 12 14.58 5.24 11.10
C TYR A 12 15.77 5.49 12.03
N ALA A 13 16.97 4.99 11.70
CA ALA A 13 18.17 5.16 12.54
C ALA A 13 18.51 6.62 12.89
N LYS A 14 18.29 7.57 11.96
CA LYS A 14 18.50 9.00 12.25
C LYS A 14 17.47 9.52 13.24
N ILE A 15 16.20 9.18 13.02
CA ILE A 15 15.06 9.64 13.84
C ILE A 15 15.15 9.07 15.25
N ILE A 16 15.52 7.79 15.39
CA ILE A 16 15.74 7.13 16.69
C ILE A 16 16.90 7.76 17.45
N LYS A 17 17.97 8.18 16.76
CA LYS A 17 19.12 8.85 17.41
C LYS A 17 18.84 10.29 17.82
N GLU A 18 18.02 11.02 17.05
CA GLU A 18 17.70 12.42 17.32
C GLU A 18 16.62 12.58 18.39
N LYS A 19 15.68 11.63 18.48
CA LYS A 19 14.62 11.61 19.49
C LYS A 19 14.91 10.56 20.57
N LEU A 20 15.85 10.87 21.46
CA LEU A 20 15.87 10.23 22.78
C LEU A 20 14.82 10.92 23.64
N ASN A 21 13.78 10.21 24.07
CA ASN A 21 12.76 10.79 24.94
C ASN A 21 13.38 11.13 26.31
N GLU A 22 12.99 12.27 26.89
CA GLU A 22 13.44 12.72 28.23
C GLU A 22 13.09 11.70 29.33
N ASP A 23 12.07 10.87 29.10
CA ASP A 23 11.57 9.80 29.97
C ASP A 23 12.39 8.49 29.89
N GLY A 24 13.37 8.41 28.97
CA GLY A 24 14.18 7.20 28.75
C GLY A 24 13.48 6.08 27.95
N SER A 25 12.31 6.34 27.36
CA SER A 25 11.65 5.38 26.47
C SER A 25 12.30 5.36 25.08
N GLU A 26 12.52 4.15 24.55
CA GLU A 26 13.08 3.95 23.20
C GLU A 26 11.95 3.90 22.16
N LEU A 27 12.19 4.54 21.01
CA LEU A 27 11.31 4.41 19.85
C LEU A 27 11.43 3.00 19.27
N SER A 28 10.28 2.40 19.00
CA SER A 28 10.16 1.05 18.45
C SER A 28 9.74 1.09 16.98
N VAL A 29 10.28 0.17 16.18
CA VAL A 29 9.85 -0.03 14.79
C VAL A 29 9.06 -1.33 14.73
N LEU A 30 7.79 -1.23 14.33
CA LEU A 30 6.88 -2.37 14.19
C LEU A 30 6.52 -2.58 12.73
N ASN A 31 6.73 -3.79 12.23
CA ASN A 31 6.24 -4.19 10.92
C ASN A 31 4.84 -4.81 11.05
N LEU A 32 3.82 -4.10 10.57
CA LEU A 32 2.44 -4.57 10.56
C LEU A 32 2.08 -5.11 9.16
N GLY A 33 2.02 -6.43 9.02
CA GLY A 33 1.69 -7.12 7.76
C GLY A 33 2.79 -8.07 7.30
N PRO A 34 2.71 -8.64 6.07
CA PRO A 34 1.67 -8.46 5.05
C PRO A 34 0.44 -9.38 5.23
N THR A 35 0.51 -10.34 6.16
CA THR A 35 -0.52 -11.37 6.39
C THR A 35 -1.40 -11.10 7.61
N HIS A 36 -1.21 -9.97 8.28
CA HIS A 36 -1.90 -9.66 9.52
C HIS A 36 -3.42 -9.51 9.27
N PRO A 37 -4.32 -10.20 10.00
CA PRO A 37 -5.75 -10.23 9.69
C PRO A 37 -6.43 -8.84 9.63
N ALA A 38 -5.93 -7.88 10.42
CA ALA A 38 -6.49 -6.52 10.45
C ALA A 38 -6.18 -5.68 9.20
N THR A 39 -5.32 -6.14 8.29
CA THR A 39 -4.97 -5.39 7.08
C THR A 39 -5.96 -5.59 5.93
N HIS A 40 -7.02 -6.39 6.12
CA HIS A 40 -8.10 -6.62 5.15
C HIS A 40 -7.60 -6.95 3.73
N GLY A 41 -6.55 -7.75 3.63
CA GLY A 41 -5.85 -8.05 2.39
C GLY A 41 -4.35 -8.03 2.58
N ILE A 42 -3.61 -7.99 1.47
CA ILE A 42 -2.14 -7.98 1.49
C ILE A 42 -1.68 -6.53 1.52
N PHE A 43 -1.37 -6.06 2.72
CA PHE A 43 -0.90 -4.71 2.98
C PHE A 43 0.13 -4.76 4.10
N GLN A 44 1.28 -4.13 3.87
CA GLN A 44 2.35 -4.03 4.85
C GLN A 44 2.52 -2.56 5.20
N ASN A 45 2.63 -2.26 6.48
CA ASN A 45 2.89 -0.93 6.99
C ASN A 45 3.99 -0.99 8.04
N ILE A 46 5.07 -0.25 7.83
CA ILE A 46 6.15 -0.14 8.81
C ILE A 46 5.85 1.09 9.67
N LEU A 47 5.70 0.88 10.96
CA LEU A 47 5.30 1.88 11.93
C LEU A 47 6.48 2.25 12.82
N LEU A 48 6.73 3.54 12.99
CA LEU A 48 7.56 4.07 14.06
C LEU A 48 6.65 4.45 15.24
N MET A 49 6.86 3.81 16.38
CA MET A 49 6.00 3.90 17.55
C MET A 49 6.76 4.38 18.78
N ASP A 50 6.11 5.26 19.53
CA ASP A 50 6.48 5.66 20.89
C ASP A 50 5.44 5.07 21.86
N GLY A 51 5.74 3.89 22.40
CA GLY A 51 4.79 3.10 23.17
C GLY A 51 3.53 2.77 22.35
N GLU A 52 2.40 3.40 22.70
CA GLU A 52 1.11 3.22 22.02
C GLU A 52 0.84 4.26 20.93
N ARG A 53 1.70 5.28 20.78
CA ARG A 53 1.52 6.36 19.80
C ARG A 53 2.31 6.09 18.53
N ILE A 54 1.65 6.22 17.38
CA ILE A 54 2.31 6.16 16.07
C ILE A 54 2.87 7.55 15.75
N LEU A 55 4.17 7.63 15.49
CA LEU A 55 4.82 8.86 15.05
C LEU A 55 4.85 8.96 13.53
N GLU A 56 5.17 7.85 12.87
CA GLU A 56 5.27 7.78 11.42
C GLU A 56 4.83 6.39 10.95
N ALA A 57 4.24 6.33 9.75
CA ALA A 57 3.78 5.11 9.13
C ALA A 57 4.19 5.10 7.66
N GLU A 58 4.81 4.02 7.24
CA GLU A 58 5.21 3.81 5.86
C GLU A 58 4.44 2.64 5.24
N PRO A 59 3.43 2.94 4.40
CA PRO A 59 2.67 1.91 3.71
C PRO A 59 3.45 1.36 2.49
N THR A 60 3.66 0.05 2.47
CA THR A 60 4.14 -0.68 1.28
C THR A 60 2.94 -1.19 0.49
N ILE A 61 2.75 -0.62 -0.70
CA ILE A 61 1.71 -1.00 -1.66
C ILE A 61 2.30 -1.77 -2.85
N GLY A 62 1.45 -2.51 -3.56
CA GLY A 62 1.83 -3.16 -4.82
C GLY A 62 1.93 -4.69 -4.76
N TYR A 63 1.70 -5.34 -3.61
CA TYR A 63 1.67 -6.81 -3.52
C TYR A 63 0.65 -7.47 -4.45
N ILE A 64 -0.46 -6.77 -4.74
CA ILE A 64 -1.54 -7.23 -5.63
C ILE A 64 -1.47 -6.51 -6.99
N HIS A 65 -0.35 -5.86 -7.32
CA HIS A 65 -0.18 -5.23 -8.62
C HIS A 65 -0.13 -6.30 -9.73
N ARG A 66 -1.14 -6.28 -10.61
CA ARG A 66 -1.30 -7.25 -11.71
C ARG A 66 -1.14 -6.63 -13.10
N ALA A 67 -0.63 -5.39 -13.17
CA ALA A 67 -0.40 -4.66 -14.42
C ALA A 67 -1.65 -4.62 -15.35
N PHE A 68 -2.82 -4.30 -14.78
CA PHE A 68 -4.09 -4.29 -15.53
C PHE A 68 -4.06 -3.37 -16.75
N GLU A 69 -3.44 -2.20 -16.62
CA GLU A 69 -3.26 -1.24 -17.71
C GLU A 69 -2.47 -1.85 -18.87
N LYS A 70 -1.37 -2.56 -18.56
CA LYS A 70 -0.55 -3.21 -19.59
C LYS A 70 -1.26 -4.36 -20.30
N ILE A 71 -2.12 -5.08 -19.59
CA ILE A 71 -2.95 -6.14 -20.19
C ILE A 71 -4.04 -5.52 -21.07
N ALA A 72 -4.62 -4.39 -20.65
CA ALA A 72 -5.66 -3.70 -21.40
C ALA A 72 -5.14 -3.14 -22.74
N GLU A 73 -3.89 -2.67 -22.82
CA GLU A 73 -3.26 -2.23 -24.08
C GLU A 73 -3.31 -3.29 -25.19
N ASN A 74 -3.24 -4.57 -24.83
CA ASN A 74 -3.19 -5.69 -25.77
C ASN A 74 -4.56 -6.34 -26.03
N ARG A 75 -5.66 -5.73 -25.56
CA ARG A 75 -7.00 -6.30 -25.67
C ARG A 75 -7.98 -5.31 -26.29
N PRO A 76 -8.94 -5.81 -27.09
CA PRO A 76 -9.98 -4.95 -27.62
C PRO A 76 -10.94 -4.51 -26.49
N PHE A 77 -11.59 -3.35 -26.69
CA PHE A 77 -12.36 -2.66 -25.64
C PHE A 77 -13.42 -3.52 -24.95
N TYR A 78 -14.10 -4.41 -25.68
CA TYR A 78 -15.13 -5.30 -25.15
C TYR A 78 -14.59 -6.42 -24.24
N GLN A 79 -13.29 -6.73 -24.31
CA GLN A 79 -12.63 -7.73 -23.45
C GLN A 79 -12.05 -7.12 -22.17
N ILE A 80 -12.20 -5.81 -21.96
CA ILE A 80 -11.65 -5.09 -20.79
C ILE A 80 -12.63 -5.13 -19.60
N THR A 81 -13.92 -5.33 -19.82
CA THR A 81 -14.95 -5.45 -18.76
C THR A 81 -14.59 -6.45 -17.64
N PRO A 82 -14.05 -7.65 -17.92
CA PRO A 82 -13.61 -8.57 -16.87
C PRO A 82 -12.35 -8.14 -16.11
N LEU A 83 -11.59 -7.16 -16.63
CA LEU A 83 -10.46 -6.54 -15.94
C LEU A 83 -10.95 -5.44 -14.99
N THR A 84 -11.88 -4.61 -15.44
CA THR A 84 -12.48 -3.53 -14.64
C THR A 84 -13.25 -4.05 -13.44
N ASP A 85 -13.94 -5.19 -13.59
CA ASP A 85 -14.57 -5.92 -12.46
C ASP A 85 -13.58 -6.30 -11.35
N ARG A 86 -12.33 -6.62 -11.71
CA ARG A 86 -11.30 -7.10 -10.78
C ARG A 86 -10.49 -6.00 -10.12
N MET A 87 -10.67 -4.74 -10.53
CA MET A 87 -9.97 -3.60 -9.91
C MET A 87 -10.55 -3.25 -8.54
N ASN A 88 -11.87 -3.30 -8.39
CA ASN A 88 -12.57 -3.16 -7.12
C ASN A 88 -13.54 -4.34 -6.97
N TYR A 89 -13.15 -5.28 -6.14
CA TYR A 89 -13.91 -6.51 -5.92
C TYR A 89 -15.16 -6.30 -5.05
N CYS A 90 -15.28 -5.17 -4.34
CA CYS A 90 -16.44 -4.86 -3.50
C CYS A 90 -17.58 -4.20 -4.28
N SER A 91 -17.28 -3.53 -5.39
CA SER A 91 -18.29 -2.83 -6.21
C SER A 91 -17.98 -2.85 -7.70
N SER A 92 -17.79 -4.06 -8.22
CA SER A 92 -17.48 -4.32 -9.64
C SER A 92 -18.41 -3.64 -10.66
N PRO A 93 -19.75 -3.57 -10.47
CA PRO A 93 -20.63 -2.90 -11.43
C PRO A 93 -20.34 -1.41 -11.63
N ILE A 94 -19.87 -0.71 -10.57
CA ILE A 94 -19.55 0.72 -10.63
C ILE A 94 -18.31 0.95 -11.50
N ASN A 95 -17.32 0.06 -11.40
CA ASN A 95 -16.12 0.13 -12.24
C ASN A 95 -16.44 -0.06 -13.72
N ASN A 96 -17.29 -1.04 -14.04
CA ASN A 96 -17.71 -1.28 -15.42
C ASN A 96 -18.47 -0.09 -15.98
N MET A 97 -19.34 0.53 -15.18
CA MET A 97 -20.05 1.75 -15.59
C MET A 97 -19.05 2.85 -15.96
N GLY A 98 -18.01 3.06 -15.14
CA GLY A 98 -16.95 4.03 -15.45
C GLY A 98 -16.24 3.76 -16.79
N TRP A 99 -15.97 2.48 -17.09
CA TRP A 99 -15.36 2.07 -18.36
C TRP A 99 -16.28 2.34 -19.56
N TRP A 100 -17.53 1.86 -19.51
CA TRP A 100 -18.48 2.02 -20.62
C TRP A 100 -18.84 3.49 -20.88
N MET A 101 -19.07 4.28 -19.83
CA MET A 101 -19.29 5.73 -19.98
C MET A 101 -18.10 6.45 -20.64
N THR A 102 -16.88 5.90 -20.53
CA THR A 102 -15.69 6.48 -21.17
C THR A 102 -15.61 6.09 -22.65
N LEU A 103 -16.09 4.91 -23.04
CA LEU A 103 -16.15 4.47 -24.43
C LEU A 103 -17.31 5.07 -25.23
N GLU A 104 -18.42 5.36 -24.56
CA GLU A 104 -19.64 5.91 -25.18
C GLU A 104 -19.58 7.41 -25.42
N LYS A 105 -18.67 8.13 -24.74
CA LYS A 105 -18.43 9.57 -24.90
C LYS A 105 -17.51 9.84 -26.08
#